data_AF-A0A8H4UYC4-F1
#
_entry.id   AF-A0A8H4UYC4-F1
#
_cell.length_a   1.000
_cell.length_b   1.000
_cell.length_c   1.000
_cell.angle_alpha   90.00
_cell.angle_beta   90.00
_cell.angle_gamma   90.00
#
_symmetry.space_group_name_H-M   'P 1'
#
loop_
_entity.id
_entity.type
_entity.pdbx_description
1 polymer ?
#
loop_
_entity_poly.entity_id
_entity_poly.type
_entity_poly.pdbx_seq_one_letter_code
_entity_poly.pdbx_strand_id
1 'polypeptide(L)'
;MPGTIRPAFANRDEPRIAYGVPFPEITASQAATYFHASKVYVICSGSLSRNTNALERLKNALGDKFAGVRIGMKPHTLWSEVVEIINDAKSVGADLLVTLGAGSLTDAAKIVAFALANDVTTFDGLYGLTTNVNKDAKQPAAKDSTIKAS
;
A
#
# COMPACT_ATOMS: atom_id res chain seq x y z
N MET A 1 -18.06 -20.20 4.96
CA MET A 1 -16.78 -20.91 4.78
C MET A 1 -15.69 -20.02 5.37
N PRO A 2 -14.80 -20.51 6.25
CA PRO A 2 -13.64 -19.73 6.65
C PRO A 2 -12.77 -19.44 5.41
N GLY A 3 -12.27 -18.21 5.29
CA GLY A 3 -11.36 -17.85 4.21
C GLY A 3 -10.00 -18.54 4.34
N THR A 4 -9.26 -18.60 3.25
CA THR A 4 -7.89 -19.11 3.23
C THR A 4 -6.93 -17.93 3.25
N ILE A 5 -5.91 -17.97 4.12
CA ILE A 5 -4.76 -17.07 4.10
C ILE A 5 -3.51 -17.95 4.10
N ARG A 6 -2.60 -17.73 3.17
CA ARG A 6 -1.35 -18.49 3.08
C ARG A 6 -0.22 -17.65 2.46
N PRO A 7 1.05 -18.01 2.65
CA PRO A 7 2.13 -17.45 1.86
C PRO A 7 1.91 -17.65 0.36
N ALA A 8 2.31 -16.67 -0.44
CA ALA A 8 2.29 -16.75 -1.89
C ALA A 8 3.32 -17.75 -2.42
N PHE A 9 4.43 -17.91 -1.69
CA PHE A 9 5.57 -18.74 -2.08
C PHE A 9 5.98 -19.66 -0.93
N ALA A 10 6.37 -20.90 -1.24
CA ALA A 10 6.60 -21.94 -0.23
C ALA A 10 7.78 -21.67 0.72
N ASN A 11 8.72 -20.82 0.34
CA ASN A 11 9.98 -20.58 1.05
C ASN A 11 10.09 -19.21 1.72
N ARG A 12 8.98 -18.48 1.87
CA ARG A 12 8.94 -17.16 2.50
C ARG A 12 7.56 -16.88 3.06
N ASP A 13 7.52 -16.20 4.21
CA ASP A 13 6.25 -15.87 4.88
C ASP A 13 5.43 -14.81 4.13
N GLU A 14 6.10 -13.93 3.37
CA GLU A 14 5.47 -12.84 2.62
C GLU A 14 5.91 -12.81 1.13
N PRO A 15 5.08 -12.26 0.21
CA PRO A 15 3.72 -11.77 0.44
C PRO A 15 2.73 -12.90 0.72
N ARG A 16 1.67 -12.65 1.48
CA ARG A 16 0.53 -13.58 1.67
C ARG A 16 -0.59 -13.34 0.66
N ILE A 17 -1.35 -14.39 0.39
CA ILE A 17 -2.56 -14.38 -0.46
C ILE A 17 -3.74 -14.81 0.39
N ALA A 18 -4.84 -14.05 0.31
CA ALA A 18 -6.10 -14.37 0.93
C ALA A 18 -7.23 -14.52 -0.09
N TYR A 19 -8.10 -15.53 0.06
CA TYR A 19 -9.24 -15.78 -0.83
C TYR A 19 -10.35 -16.60 -0.14
N GLY A 20 -11.54 -16.64 -0.73
CA GLY A 20 -12.71 -17.36 -0.19
C GLY A 20 -13.58 -16.55 0.79
N VAL A 21 -13.21 -15.29 1.06
CA VAL A 21 -13.97 -14.30 1.85
C VAL A 21 -14.02 -12.99 1.06
N PRO A 22 -15.10 -12.20 1.12
CA PRO A 22 -15.18 -10.92 0.45
C PRO A 22 -14.01 -9.99 0.80
N PHE A 23 -13.46 -9.32 -0.22
CA PHE A 23 -12.29 -8.43 -0.08
C PHE A 23 -12.41 -7.40 1.05
N PRO A 24 -13.55 -6.69 1.24
CA PRO A 24 -13.71 -5.75 2.36
C PRO A 24 -13.52 -6.40 3.75
N GLU A 25 -14.12 -7.57 3.96
CA GLU A 25 -14.10 -8.28 5.24
C GLU A 25 -12.71 -8.78 5.59
N ILE A 26 -12.03 -9.42 4.63
CA ILE A 26 -10.67 -9.94 4.85
C ILE A 26 -9.66 -8.81 5.01
N THR A 27 -9.83 -7.69 4.30
CA THR A 27 -8.97 -6.51 4.45
C THR A 27 -9.12 -5.89 5.84
N ALA A 28 -10.35 -5.70 6.31
CA ALA A 28 -10.60 -5.17 7.65
C ALA A 28 -10.05 -6.09 8.75
N SER A 29 -10.25 -7.41 8.61
CA SER A 29 -9.69 -8.40 9.52
C SER A 29 -8.16 -8.35 9.56
N GLN A 30 -7.48 -8.33 8.41
CA GLN A 30 -6.02 -8.27 8.35
C GLN A 30 -5.47 -6.92 8.84
N ALA A 31 -6.14 -5.80 8.53
CA ALA A 31 -5.78 -4.50 9.05
C ALA A 31 -5.80 -4.51 10.59
N ALA A 32 -6.82 -5.08 11.22
CA ALA A 32 -6.93 -5.14 12.68
C ALA A 32 -5.96 -6.14 13.33
N THR A 33 -5.77 -7.32 12.73
CA THR A 33 -5.14 -8.47 13.42
C THR A 33 -3.71 -8.75 13.01
N TYR A 34 -3.35 -8.51 11.75
CA TYR A 34 -2.00 -8.82 11.26
C TYR A 34 -1.13 -7.57 11.18
N PHE A 35 -1.68 -6.49 10.61
CA PHE A 35 -0.97 -5.22 10.48
C PHE A 35 -1.12 -4.33 11.72
N HIS A 36 -2.09 -4.64 12.60
CA HIS A 36 -2.44 -3.80 13.75
C HIS A 36 -2.66 -2.32 13.39
N ALA A 37 -3.16 -2.07 12.17
CA ALA A 37 -3.33 -0.76 11.58
C ALA A 37 -4.46 0.02 12.26
N SER A 38 -4.26 1.32 12.39
CA SER A 38 -5.20 2.28 12.97
C SER A 38 -5.69 3.31 11.94
N LYS A 39 -4.90 3.57 10.88
CA LYS A 39 -5.18 4.57 9.84
C LYS A 39 -4.88 3.99 8.45
N VAL A 40 -5.91 3.47 7.82
CA VAL A 40 -5.86 2.87 6.49
C VAL A 40 -6.16 3.90 5.41
N TYR A 41 -5.19 4.12 4.52
CA TYR A 41 -5.36 4.96 3.33
C TYR A 41 -5.60 4.09 2.09
N VAL A 42 -6.70 4.35 1.38
CA VAL A 42 -7.13 3.53 0.24
C VAL A 42 -6.74 4.21 -1.08
N ILE A 43 -6.15 3.46 -2.02
CA ILE A 43 -5.93 3.91 -3.40
C ILE A 43 -6.87 3.10 -4.30
N CYS A 44 -7.99 3.71 -4.71
CA CYS A 44 -9.05 3.06 -5.44
C CYS A 44 -9.02 3.43 -6.93
N SER A 45 -9.29 2.49 -7.83
CA SER A 45 -9.43 2.81 -9.26
C SER A 45 -10.67 3.64 -9.53
N GLY A 46 -10.55 4.59 -10.47
CA GLY A 46 -11.69 5.41 -10.88
C GLY A 46 -12.83 4.59 -11.47
N SER A 47 -12.54 3.49 -12.18
CA SER A 47 -13.59 2.61 -12.73
C SER A 47 -14.39 1.92 -11.63
N LEU A 48 -13.73 1.27 -10.66
CA LEU A 48 -14.45 0.62 -9.55
C LEU A 48 -15.25 1.62 -8.73
N SER A 49 -14.69 2.81 -8.47
CA SER A 49 -15.38 3.84 -7.70
C SER A 49 -16.63 4.39 -8.41
N ARG A 50 -16.67 4.42 -9.75
CA ARG A 50 -17.81 4.94 -10.52
C ARG A 50 -18.87 3.88 -10.82
N ASN A 51 -18.42 2.66 -11.10
CA ASN A 51 -19.28 1.62 -11.68
C ASN A 51 -19.77 0.60 -10.65
N THR A 52 -19.32 0.69 -9.39
CA THR A 52 -19.64 -0.28 -8.34
C THR A 52 -19.73 0.39 -6.97
N ASN A 53 -20.18 -0.36 -5.96
CA ASN A 53 -20.12 0.03 -4.55
C ASN A 53 -18.89 -0.55 -3.81
N ALA A 54 -17.86 -1.03 -4.53
CA ALA A 54 -16.73 -1.72 -3.92
C ALA A 54 -15.96 -0.85 -2.91
N LEU A 55 -15.78 0.44 -3.22
CA LEU A 55 -15.13 1.38 -2.32
C LEU A 55 -15.96 1.62 -1.05
N GLU A 56 -17.28 1.82 -1.19
CA GLU A 56 -18.17 2.02 -0.06
C GLU A 56 -18.24 0.79 0.86
N ARG A 57 -18.27 -0.41 0.29
CA ARG A 57 -18.17 -1.65 1.06
C ARG A 57 -16.87 -1.76 1.83
N LEU A 58 -15.74 -1.37 1.22
CA LEU A 58 -14.44 -1.35 1.90
C LEU A 58 -14.39 -0.31 3.01
N LYS A 59 -14.86 0.91 2.77
CA LYS A 59 -14.97 1.96 3.80
C LYS A 59 -15.78 1.47 5.00
N ASN A 60 -16.97 0.90 4.74
CA ASN A 60 -17.84 0.39 5.79
C ASN A 60 -17.19 -0.74 6.59
N ALA A 61 -16.46 -1.64 5.93
CA ALA A 61 -15.75 -2.73 6.61
C ALA A 61 -14.57 -2.22 7.47
N LEU A 62 -13.86 -1.18 7.02
CA LEU A 62 -12.74 -0.58 7.75
C LEU A 62 -13.21 0.27 8.94
N GLY A 63 -14.42 0.84 8.88
CA GLY A 63 -14.99 1.67 9.95
C GLY A 63 -14.06 2.84 10.31
N ASP A 64 -13.84 3.04 11.60
CA ASP A 64 -13.01 4.13 12.13
C ASP A 64 -11.53 4.09 11.70
N LYS A 65 -11.08 2.96 11.14
CA LYS A 65 -9.73 2.83 10.59
C LYS A 65 -9.59 3.48 9.22
N PHE A 66 -10.68 3.75 8.50
CA PHE A 66 -10.61 4.41 7.20
C PHE A 66 -10.15 5.87 7.38
N ALA A 67 -8.94 6.19 6.92
CA ALA A 67 -8.30 7.48 7.16
C ALA A 67 -8.36 8.42 5.95
N GLY A 68 -8.42 7.87 4.73
CA GLY A 68 -8.43 8.66 3.51
C GLY A 68 -8.50 7.80 2.26
N VAL A 69 -8.74 8.45 1.11
CA VAL A 69 -8.78 7.77 -0.17
C VAL A 69 -8.27 8.63 -1.32
N ARG A 70 -7.47 8.02 -2.20
CA ARG A 70 -7.24 8.50 -3.57
C ARG A 70 -8.13 7.74 -4.54
N ILE A 71 -8.80 8.45 -5.46
CA ILE A 71 -9.60 7.84 -6.53
C ILE A 71 -8.94 8.08 -7.90
N GLY A 72 -8.54 7.00 -8.56
CA GLY A 72 -7.93 6.99 -9.88
C GLY A 72 -6.49 7.51 -9.89
N MET A 73 -5.87 7.44 -11.07
CA MET A 73 -4.61 8.08 -11.44
C MET A 73 -4.70 8.41 -12.94
N LYS A 74 -4.12 9.53 -13.36
CA LYS A 74 -4.04 9.97 -14.76
C LYS A 74 -3.03 9.11 -15.53
N PRO A 75 -3.35 8.72 -16.77
CA PRO A 75 -2.35 8.15 -17.68
C PRO A 75 -1.20 9.15 -17.90
N HIS A 76 0.05 8.67 -17.81
CA HIS A 76 1.28 9.39 -18.21
C HIS A 76 1.84 10.49 -17.28
N THR A 77 1.28 10.75 -16.09
CA THR A 77 1.89 11.68 -15.10
C THR A 77 1.98 11.06 -13.69
N LEU A 78 2.68 9.93 -13.58
CA LEU A 78 2.70 9.12 -12.35
C LEU A 78 3.41 9.81 -11.17
N TRP A 79 4.45 10.61 -11.43
CA TRP A 79 5.28 11.15 -10.35
C TRP A 79 4.59 12.23 -9.52
N SER A 80 3.93 13.19 -10.16
CA SER A 80 3.20 14.23 -9.42
C SER A 80 2.04 13.64 -8.62
N GLU A 81 1.31 12.67 -9.20
CA GLU A 81 0.23 11.99 -8.50
C GLU A 81 0.73 11.11 -7.37
N VAL A 82 1.89 10.46 -7.52
CA VAL A 82 2.53 9.74 -6.42
C VAL A 82 2.89 10.70 -5.28
N VAL A 83 3.46 11.87 -5.59
CA VAL A 83 3.76 12.90 -4.58
C VAL A 83 2.48 13.40 -3.90
N GLU A 84 1.39 13.62 -4.63
CA GLU A 84 0.08 13.94 -4.03
C GLU A 84 -0.36 12.85 -3.04
N ILE A 85 -0.33 11.57 -3.46
CA ILE A 85 -0.73 10.44 -2.62
C ILE A 85 0.15 10.32 -1.38
N ILE A 86 1.47 10.54 -1.51
CA ILE A 86 2.41 10.55 -0.37
C ILE A 86 1.99 11.61 0.65
N ASN A 87 1.75 12.84 0.19
CA ASN A 87 1.38 13.93 1.08
C ASN A 87 0.02 13.70 1.73
N ASP A 88 -0.97 13.22 0.97
CA ASP A 88 -2.29 12.87 1.50
C ASP A 88 -2.20 11.78 2.57
N ALA A 89 -1.53 10.66 2.28
CA ALA A 89 -1.36 9.56 3.20
C ALA A 89 -0.60 9.98 4.48
N LYS A 90 0.45 10.80 4.34
CA LYS A 90 1.19 11.36 5.47
C LYS A 90 0.32 12.30 6.31
N SER A 91 -0.49 13.15 5.68
CA SER A 91 -1.34 14.13 6.38
C SER A 91 -2.38 13.48 7.31
N VAL A 92 -2.86 12.28 6.95
CA VAL A 92 -3.83 11.53 7.76
C VAL A 92 -3.16 10.54 8.73
N GLY A 93 -1.83 10.51 8.77
CA GLY A 93 -1.04 9.59 9.58
C GLY A 93 -1.27 8.12 9.19
N ALA A 94 -1.38 7.83 7.89
CA ALA A 94 -1.65 6.48 7.41
C ALA A 94 -0.55 5.50 7.84
N ASP A 95 -0.95 4.37 8.44
CA ASP A 95 -0.07 3.27 8.85
C ASP A 95 -0.27 2.01 8.00
N LEU A 96 -1.26 2.01 7.10
CA LEU A 96 -1.47 0.94 6.13
C LEU A 96 -2.02 1.51 4.81
N LEU A 97 -1.41 1.11 3.70
CA LEU A 97 -1.91 1.39 2.35
C LEU A 97 -2.69 0.19 1.82
N VAL A 98 -3.87 0.44 1.27
CA VAL A 98 -4.71 -0.59 0.62
C VAL A 98 -5.04 -0.15 -0.80
N THR A 99 -4.71 -0.98 -1.79
CA THR A 99 -5.14 -0.74 -3.18
C THR A 99 -6.42 -1.49 -3.51
N LEU A 100 -7.38 -0.80 -4.13
CA LEU A 100 -8.62 -1.37 -4.66
C LEU A 100 -8.68 -1.13 -6.18
N GLY A 101 -8.15 -2.05 -6.98
CA GLY A 101 -8.11 -1.91 -8.43
C GLY A 101 -6.92 -2.61 -9.10
N ALA A 102 -6.51 -2.09 -10.26
CA ALA A 102 -5.55 -2.71 -11.17
C ALA A 102 -4.08 -2.36 -10.87
N GLY A 103 -3.17 -3.03 -11.58
CA GLY A 103 -1.72 -3.04 -11.35
C GLY A 103 -1.05 -1.66 -11.29
N SER A 104 -1.45 -0.69 -12.11
CA SER A 104 -0.85 0.65 -12.10
C SER A 104 -0.97 1.36 -10.76
N LEU A 105 -2.08 1.15 -10.04
CA LEU A 105 -2.27 1.71 -8.69
C LEU A 105 -1.39 1.00 -7.67
N THR A 106 -1.25 -0.32 -7.80
CA THR A 106 -0.35 -1.12 -6.95
C THR A 106 1.10 -0.72 -7.16
N ASP A 107 1.53 -0.43 -8.39
CA ASP A 107 2.88 0.05 -8.66
C ASP A 107 3.13 1.44 -8.08
N ALA A 108 2.17 2.36 -8.20
CA ALA A 108 2.24 3.65 -7.52
C ALA A 108 2.29 3.49 -5.99
N ALA A 109 1.47 2.61 -5.42
CA ALA A 109 1.43 2.36 -3.98
C ALA A 109 2.77 1.86 -3.41
N LYS A 110 3.53 1.06 -4.18
CA LYS A 110 4.89 0.65 -3.80
C LYS A 110 5.82 1.85 -3.68
N ILE A 111 5.75 2.78 -4.63
CA ILE A 111 6.57 4.00 -4.62
C ILE A 111 6.16 4.90 -3.44
N VAL A 112 4.86 5.04 -3.19
CA VAL A 112 4.33 5.78 -2.02
C VAL A 112 4.85 5.17 -0.71
N ALA A 113 4.72 3.84 -0.55
CA ALA A 113 5.19 3.14 0.64
C ALA A 113 6.70 3.33 0.83
N PHE A 114 7.48 3.23 -0.25
CA PHE A 114 8.92 3.45 -0.21
C PHE A 114 9.29 4.89 0.17
N ALA A 115 8.58 5.88 -0.36
CA ALA A 115 8.80 7.29 -0.04
C ALA A 115 8.48 7.60 1.44
N LEU A 116 7.32 7.13 1.93
CA LEU A 116 6.91 7.31 3.32
C LEU A 116 7.90 6.67 4.31
N ALA A 117 8.41 5.47 3.98
CA ALA A 117 9.43 4.80 4.78
C ALA A 117 10.76 5.55 4.85
N ASN A 118 11.03 6.45 3.90
CA ASN A 118 12.24 7.28 3.84
C ASN A 118 11.97 8.76 4.17
N ASP A 119 10.78 9.08 4.68
CA ASP A 119 10.34 10.45 4.98
C ASP A 119 10.42 11.44 3.80
N VAL A 120 10.26 10.92 2.57
CA VAL A 120 10.32 11.72 1.35
C VAL A 120 8.92 12.16 0.94
N THR A 121 8.72 13.46 0.72
CA THR A 121 7.42 14.05 0.34
C THR A 121 7.47 14.93 -0.91
N THR A 122 8.63 15.04 -1.55
CA THR A 122 8.85 15.90 -2.72
C THR A 122 9.26 15.09 -3.95
N PHE A 123 9.04 15.66 -5.13
CA PHE A 123 9.50 15.06 -6.38
C PHE A 123 11.02 14.84 -6.38
N ASP A 124 11.80 15.86 -6.03
CA ASP A 124 13.27 15.79 -6.03
C ASP A 124 13.78 14.74 -5.04
N GLY A 125 13.17 14.65 -3.85
CA GLY A 125 13.51 13.62 -2.88
C GLY A 125 13.22 12.21 -3.42
N LEU A 126 12.07 12.04 -4.07
CA LEU A 126 11.69 10.75 -4.64
C LEU A 126 12.59 10.37 -5.82
N TYR A 127 13.00 11.35 -6.63
CA TYR A 127 13.96 11.16 -7.70
C TYR A 127 15.33 10.73 -7.13
N GLY A 128 15.80 11.39 -6.07
CA GLY A 128 17.04 11.04 -5.38
C GLY A 128 17.06 9.59 -4.85
N LEU A 129 15.91 9.05 -4.41
CA LEU A 129 15.82 7.64 -4.01
C LEU A 129 16.05 6.66 -5.18
N THR A 130 15.84 7.08 -6.43
CA THR A 130 16.05 6.23 -7.62
C THR A 130 17.47 6.29 -8.19
N THR A 131 18.24 7.31 -7.82
CA THR A 131 19.60 7.53 -8.35
C THR A 131 20.70 6.98 -7.45
N ASN A 132 20.41 6.68 -6.18
CA ASN A 132 21.33 6.04 -5.22
C ASN A 132 21.45 4.51 -5.42
N VAL A 133 21.32 4.04 -6.65
CA VAL A 133 21.65 2.66 -7.00
C VAL A 133 23.15 2.63 -7.25
N ASN A 134 23.92 2.13 -6.29
CA ASN A 134 25.33 1.84 -6.51
C ASN A 134 25.41 0.75 -7.59
N LYS A 135 25.61 1.15 -8.85
CA LYS A 135 25.60 0.26 -10.02
C LYS A 135 26.74 -0.79 -9.98
N ASP A 136 27.72 -0.58 -9.10
CA ASP A 136 28.86 -1.48 -8.88
C ASP A 136 28.61 -2.49 -7.74
N ALA A 137 27.50 -2.38 -7.00
CA ALA A 137 27.12 -3.34 -5.97
C ALA A 137 26.57 -4.62 -6.61
N LYS A 138 27.45 -5.51 -7.08
CA LYS A 138 27.15 -6.90 -7.46
C LYS A 138 26.78 -7.79 -6.27
N GLN A 139 26.19 -7.24 -5.21
CA GLN A 139 25.78 -8.03 -4.06
C GLN A 139 24.40 -7.59 -3.61
N PRO A 140 23.39 -8.48 -3.56
CA PRO A 140 22.14 -8.16 -2.92
C PRO A 140 22.43 -7.71 -1.48
N ALA A 141 21.74 -6.66 -1.04
CA ALA A 141 21.84 -6.15 0.33
C ALA A 141 21.78 -7.33 1.31
N ALA A 142 22.81 -7.47 2.14
CA ALA A 142 22.83 -8.47 3.18
C ALA A 142 21.60 -8.26 4.08
N LYS A 143 20.84 -9.33 4.32
CA LYS A 143 19.73 -9.30 5.28
C LYS A 143 20.33 -9.15 6.67
N ASP A 144 20.36 -7.93 7.18
CA ASP A 144 20.50 -7.74 8.62
C ASP A 144 19.12 -7.98 9.25
N SER A 145 18.97 -9.15 9.89
CA SER A 145 17.73 -9.60 10.51
C SER A 145 17.55 -9.07 11.94
N THR A 146 18.22 -7.99 12.33
CA THR A 146 17.97 -7.36 13.63
C THR A 146 16.99 -6.20 13.53
N ILE A 147 15.72 -6.48 13.83
CA ILE A 147 14.81 -5.44 14.31
C ILE A 147 15.16 -5.19 15.78
N LYS A 148 15.75 -4.03 16.09
CA LYS A 148 15.87 -3.57 17.48
C LYS A 148 14.48 -3.17 17.96
N ALA A 149 13.99 -3.89 18.97
CA ALA A 149 12.81 -3.47 19.72
C ALA A 149 13.14 -2.20 20.53
N SER A 150 12.28 -1.20 20.40
CA SER A 150 12.16 -0.06 21.32
C SER A 150 10.69 0.31 21.43
#